data_AF-A0A352M8V4-F1
#
_entry.id   AF-A0A352M8V4-F1
#
_cell.length_a   1.000
_cell.length_b   1.000
_cell.length_c   1.000
_cell.angle_alpha   90.00
_cell.angle_beta   90.00
_cell.angle_gamma   90.00
#
_symmetry.space_group_name_H-M   'P 1'
#
loop_
_entity.id
_entity.type
_entity.pdbx_description
1 polymer ?
#
loop_
_entity_poly.entity_id
_entity_poly.type
_entity_poly.pdbx_seq_one_letter_code
_entity_poly.pdbx_strand_id
1 'polypeptide(L)'
;MRRFITADEVRKAAREASGGEKAFIYAEKEDVVTDEARDMARTLGVVISSEITRRPCICANFKMNGGPGFMDKYAAELASCLAQFYPEYAAETDVVVAPPAPLVPVALALSNKKAIYSVAGQNCYIKESGAFTGEVSPYLL
;
A
#
# COMPACT_ATOMS: atom_id res chain seq x y z
N MET A 1 3.30 28.42 -10.34
CA MET A 1 4.16 29.44 -9.69
C MET A 1 5.12 28.67 -8.79
N ARG A 2 6.44 28.82 -8.93
CA ARG A 2 7.39 28.02 -8.13
C ARG A 2 7.25 28.41 -6.65
N ARG A 3 6.92 27.46 -5.78
CA ARG A 3 6.91 27.69 -4.33
C ARG A 3 8.33 27.53 -3.80
N PHE A 4 8.70 28.38 -2.84
CA PHE A 4 9.97 28.27 -2.14
C PHE A 4 9.72 27.67 -0.76
N ILE A 5 10.34 26.53 -0.49
CA ILE A 5 10.32 25.91 0.84
C ILE A 5 11.45 26.54 1.64
N THR A 6 11.07 27.28 2.68
CA THR A 6 11.96 28.09 3.51
C THR A 6 12.19 27.45 4.87
N ALA A 7 13.26 27.87 5.55
CA ALA A 7 13.55 27.45 6.92
C ALA A 7 12.37 27.69 7.90
N ASP A 8 11.56 28.72 7.67
CA ASP A 8 10.39 28.99 8.51
C ASP A 8 9.26 27.97 8.32
N GLU A 9 9.06 27.48 7.10
CA GLU A 9 8.16 26.34 6.85
C GLU A 9 8.64 25.09 7.58
N VAL A 10 9.95 24.83 7.57
CA VAL A 10 10.57 23.70 8.29
C VAL A 10 10.35 23.82 9.81
N ARG A 11 10.57 25.00 10.39
CA ARG A 11 10.32 25.25 11.83
C ARG A 11 8.86 25.08 12.18
N LYS A 12 7.95 25.50 11.30
CA LYS A 12 6.52 25.34 11.51
C LYS A 12 6.15 23.85 11.53
N ALA A 13 6.58 23.09 10.52
CA ALA A 13 6.32 21.65 10.46
C ALA A 13 6.89 20.90 11.67
N ALA A 14 8.10 21.24 12.12
CA ALA A 14 8.71 20.64 13.30
C ALA A 14 7.94 20.91 14.60
N ARG A 15 7.33 22.10 14.74
CA ARG A 15 6.51 22.44 15.92
C ARG A 15 5.14 21.78 15.92
N GLU A 16 4.58 21.57 14.74
CA GLU A 16 3.25 20.97 14.56
C GLU A 16 3.29 19.44 14.70
N ALA A 17 4.44 18.81 14.41
CA ALA A 17 4.65 17.39 14.69
C ALA A 17 4.67 17.13 16.20
N SER A 18 3.66 16.40 16.67
CA SER A 18 3.49 16.00 18.07
C SER A 18 3.38 14.47 18.17
N GLY A 19 3.88 13.88 19.27
CA GLY A 19 3.68 12.45 19.54
C GLY A 19 4.69 11.48 18.90
N GLY A 20 5.90 11.91 18.54
CA GLY A 20 6.96 11.01 18.04
C GLY A 20 6.92 10.74 16.53
N GLU A 21 5.97 11.33 15.80
CA GLU A 21 5.98 11.33 14.34
C GLU A 21 7.04 12.29 13.78
N LYS A 22 7.71 11.89 12.70
CA LYS A 22 8.63 12.77 11.98
C LYS A 22 7.82 13.78 11.17
N ALA A 23 8.11 15.07 11.36
CA ALA A 23 7.56 16.15 10.55
C ALA A 23 7.87 15.95 9.07
N PHE A 24 6.89 16.20 8.19
CA PHE A 24 7.02 16.01 6.74
C PHE A 24 6.55 17.25 5.98
N ILE A 25 7.31 17.63 4.94
CA ILE A 25 6.94 18.68 3.98
C ILE A 25 6.96 18.05 2.59
N TYR A 26 5.81 18.07 1.92
CA TYR A 26 5.71 17.71 0.51
C TYR A 26 6.27 18.84 -0.35
N ALA A 27 7.21 18.52 -1.23
CA ALA A 27 7.82 19.44 -2.18
C ALA A 27 7.50 19.00 -3.60
N GLU A 28 6.73 19.75 -4.38
CA GLU A 28 6.52 19.39 -5.79
C GLU A 28 7.81 19.45 -6.59
N LYS A 29 7.84 18.82 -7.77
CA LYS A 29 9.05 18.77 -8.62
C LYS A 29 9.56 20.17 -9.00
N GLU A 30 8.65 21.12 -9.09
CA GLU A 30 8.91 22.52 -9.44
C GLU A 30 9.23 23.41 -8.22
N ASP A 31 9.12 22.87 -7.00
CA ASP A 31 9.40 23.60 -5.77
C ASP A 31 10.91 23.76 -5.54
N VAL A 32 11.29 24.92 -5.03
CA VAL A 32 12.68 25.21 -4.69
C VAL A 32 12.86 25.10 -3.19
N VAL A 33 13.59 24.08 -2.75
CA VAL A 33 14.04 23.97 -1.36
C VAL A 33 15.29 24.81 -1.18
N THR A 34 15.19 25.87 -0.36
CA THR A 34 16.34 26.72 -0.01
C THR A 34 17.41 25.93 0.75
N ASP A 35 18.67 26.34 0.65
CA ASP A 35 19.76 25.64 1.33
C ASP A 35 19.60 25.71 2.85
N GLU A 36 19.12 26.84 3.37
CA GLU A 36 18.79 27.02 4.78
C GLU A 36 17.67 26.07 5.22
N ALA A 37 16.66 25.83 4.37
CA ALA A 37 15.62 24.85 4.66
C ALA A 37 16.16 23.42 4.72
N ARG A 38 17.08 23.04 3.83
CA ARG A 38 17.71 21.70 3.85
C ARG A 38 18.49 21.47 5.14
N ASP A 39 19.30 22.44 5.54
CA ASP A 39 20.11 22.34 6.76
C ASP A 39 19.24 22.30 8.02
N MET A 40 18.18 23.12 8.04
CA MET A 40 17.22 23.11 9.12
C MET A 40 16.45 21.79 9.20
N ALA A 41 16.05 21.23 8.06
CA ALA A 41 15.30 19.98 8.00
C ALA A 41 16.12 18.81 8.55
N ARG A 42 17.42 18.75 8.22
CA ARG A 42 18.37 17.80 8.81
C ARG A 42 18.47 17.94 10.33
N THR A 43 18.60 19.18 10.80
CA THR A 43 18.76 19.49 12.23
C THR A 43 17.52 19.12 13.04
N LEU A 44 16.34 19.41 12.52
CA LEU A 44 15.05 19.20 13.19
C LEU A 44 14.41 17.84 12.88
N GLY A 45 15.06 17.00 12.08
CA GLY A 45 14.53 15.70 11.67
C GLY A 45 13.27 15.78 10.79
N VAL A 46 13.07 16.90 10.09
CA VAL A 46 11.96 17.11 9.16
C VAL A 46 12.32 16.48 7.81
N VAL A 47 11.42 15.68 7.26
CA VAL A 47 11.59 15.10 5.92
C VAL A 47 10.98 16.04 4.90
N ILE A 48 11.79 16.56 3.97
CA ILE A 48 11.31 17.26 2.78
C ILE A 48 11.41 16.29 1.61
N SER A 49 10.29 15.92 1.01
CA SER A 49 10.30 14.99 -0.13
C SER A 49 9.20 15.32 -1.12
N SER A 50 9.51 15.11 -2.40
CA SER A 50 8.55 15.12 -3.50
C SER A 50 7.83 13.79 -3.68
N GLU A 51 8.25 12.77 -2.94
CA GLU A 51 7.74 11.42 -3.11
C GLU A 51 6.97 11.00 -1.86
N ILE A 52 5.78 10.44 -2.09
CA ILE A 52 5.20 9.51 -1.13
C ILE A 52 6.15 8.31 -1.10
N THR A 53 7.11 8.33 -0.19
CA THR A 53 8.19 7.31 -0.09
C THR A 53 7.68 5.90 0.20
N ARG A 54 6.40 5.77 0.59
CA ARG A 54 5.74 4.48 0.79
C ARG A 54 4.93 4.13 -0.45
N ARG A 55 5.26 3.00 -1.05
CA ARG A 55 4.46 2.40 -2.11
C ARG A 55 3.01 2.21 -1.64
N PRO A 56 2.00 2.78 -2.33
CA PRO A 56 0.60 2.52 -2.04
C PRO A 56 0.28 1.03 -2.11
N CYS A 57 -0.58 0.56 -1.22
CA CYS A 57 -1.09 -0.81 -1.23
C CYS A 57 -2.62 -0.78 -1.14
N ILE A 58 -3.27 -1.36 -2.15
CA ILE A 58 -4.72 -1.47 -2.25
C ILE A 58 -5.08 -2.93 -2.01
N CYS A 59 -5.67 -3.21 -0.84
CA CYS A 59 -6.09 -4.55 -0.46
C CYS A 59 -7.61 -4.67 -0.45
N ALA A 60 -8.15 -5.50 -1.35
CA ALA A 60 -9.56 -5.84 -1.40
C ALA A 60 -9.87 -7.01 -0.47
N ASN A 61 -10.34 -6.72 0.74
CA ASN A 61 -10.89 -7.74 1.64
C ASN A 61 -12.33 -8.06 1.24
N PHE A 62 -12.55 -9.25 0.68
CA PHE A 62 -13.90 -9.67 0.23
C PHE A 62 -14.84 -9.98 1.39
N LYS A 63 -14.35 -10.08 2.62
CA LYS A 63 -15.11 -10.55 3.78
C LYS A 63 -15.73 -11.92 3.44
N MET A 64 -16.94 -12.20 3.91
CA MET A 64 -17.67 -13.44 3.61
C MET A 64 -18.44 -13.36 2.27
N ASN A 65 -17.77 -12.98 1.17
CA ASN A 65 -18.39 -12.88 -0.16
C ASN A 65 -17.61 -13.63 -1.23
N GLY A 66 -18.34 -14.06 -2.26
CA GLY A 66 -17.82 -14.79 -3.41
C GLY A 66 -18.34 -16.22 -3.49
N GLY A 67 -17.77 -17.01 -4.40
CA GLY A 67 -18.12 -18.41 -4.62
C GLY A 67 -17.52 -18.97 -5.90
N PRO A 68 -17.77 -20.26 -6.21
CA PRO A 68 -17.36 -20.86 -7.47
C PRO A 68 -17.90 -20.05 -8.66
N GLY A 69 -17.00 -19.52 -9.50
CA GLY A 69 -17.33 -18.68 -10.66
C GLY A 69 -17.37 -17.17 -10.42
N PHE A 70 -17.53 -16.70 -9.17
CA PHE A 70 -17.34 -15.27 -8.86
C PHE A 70 -15.89 -14.86 -9.08
N MET A 71 -14.94 -15.70 -8.65
CA MET A 71 -13.51 -15.35 -8.75
C MET A 71 -13.00 -15.20 -10.17
N ASP A 72 -13.42 -16.06 -11.08
CA ASP A 72 -13.00 -15.98 -12.48
C ASP A 72 -13.46 -14.66 -13.13
N LYS A 73 -14.73 -14.28 -12.86
CA LYS A 73 -15.33 -13.03 -13.34
C LYS A 73 -14.63 -11.82 -12.73
N TYR A 74 -14.50 -11.80 -11.40
CA TYR A 74 -13.82 -10.71 -10.69
C TYR A 74 -12.38 -10.52 -11.21
N ALA A 75 -11.62 -11.61 -11.34
CA ALA A 75 -10.25 -11.53 -11.83
C ALA A 75 -10.17 -11.08 -13.30
N ALA A 76 -11.14 -11.43 -14.14
CA ALA A 76 -11.19 -10.95 -15.53
C ALA A 76 -11.53 -9.47 -15.63
N GLU A 77 -12.54 -9.02 -14.88
CA GLU A 77 -12.95 -7.62 -14.82
C GLU A 77 -11.84 -6.74 -14.25
N LEU A 78 -11.21 -7.15 -13.15
CA LEU A 78 -10.08 -6.44 -12.56
C LEU A 78 -8.91 -6.31 -13.55
N ALA A 79 -8.56 -7.38 -14.27
CA ALA A 79 -7.54 -7.34 -15.31
C ALA A 79 -7.83 -6.29 -16.37
N SER A 80 -9.08 -6.29 -16.87
CA SER A 80 -9.52 -5.40 -17.92
C SER A 80 -9.49 -3.95 -17.46
N CYS A 81 -9.99 -3.66 -16.26
CA CYS A 81 -9.99 -2.32 -15.69
C CYS A 81 -8.57 -1.80 -15.45
N LEU A 82 -7.67 -2.62 -14.89
CA LEU A 82 -6.28 -2.20 -14.68
C LEU A 82 -5.57 -1.95 -16.00
N ALA A 83 -5.71 -2.83 -17.00
CA ALA A 83 -5.10 -2.62 -18.31
C ALA A 83 -5.66 -1.37 -19.03
N GLN A 84 -6.95 -1.07 -18.87
CA GLN A 84 -7.60 0.06 -19.54
C GLN A 84 -7.30 1.41 -18.87
N PHE A 85 -7.38 1.47 -17.53
CA PHE A 85 -7.35 2.73 -16.79
C PHE A 85 -6.02 2.98 -16.07
N TYR A 86 -5.25 1.93 -15.77
CA TYR A 86 -4.02 2.01 -14.98
C TYR A 86 -2.93 1.06 -15.53
N PRO A 87 -2.49 1.20 -16.79
CA PRO A 87 -1.59 0.24 -17.44
C PRO A 87 -0.26 0.05 -16.70
N GLU A 88 0.22 1.06 -15.99
CA GLU A 88 1.49 1.05 -15.25
C GLU A 88 1.32 0.77 -13.74
N TYR A 89 0.12 0.36 -13.28
CA TYR A 89 -0.16 0.20 -11.85
C TYR A 89 0.85 -0.70 -11.14
N ALA A 90 1.35 -1.74 -11.81
CA ALA A 90 2.29 -2.70 -11.23
C ALA A 90 3.65 -2.06 -10.89
N ALA A 91 4.02 -0.94 -11.51
CA ALA A 91 5.22 -0.18 -11.15
C ALA A 91 4.97 0.78 -9.98
N GLU A 92 3.72 1.14 -9.70
CA GLU A 92 3.38 2.25 -8.80
C GLU A 92 2.66 1.82 -7.52
N THR A 93 1.95 0.69 -7.53
CA THR A 93 1.03 0.28 -6.46
C THR A 93 0.99 -1.24 -6.29
N ASP A 94 0.86 -1.69 -5.05
CA ASP A 94 0.55 -3.09 -4.75
C ASP A 94 -0.96 -3.30 -4.77
N VAL A 95 -1.42 -4.30 -5.52
CA VAL A 95 -2.82 -4.72 -5.56
C VAL A 95 -2.92 -6.11 -4.92
N VAL A 96 -3.74 -6.23 -3.88
CA VAL A 96 -3.90 -7.47 -3.11
C VAL A 96 -5.38 -7.81 -3.03
N VAL A 97 -5.71 -9.10 -3.13
CA VAL A 97 -7.06 -9.61 -2.86
C VAL A 97 -7.02 -10.58 -1.68
N ALA A 98 -7.96 -10.45 -0.76
CA ALA A 98 -8.13 -11.34 0.38
C ALA A 98 -9.53 -11.98 0.33
N PRO A 99 -9.69 -13.14 -0.33
CA PRO A 99 -10.95 -13.86 -0.41
C PRO A 99 -11.23 -14.68 0.86
N PRO A 100 -12.46 -15.19 1.07
CA PRO A 100 -12.73 -16.21 2.09
C PRO A 100 -11.74 -17.38 2.00
N ALA A 101 -11.33 -17.95 3.14
CA ALA A 101 -10.29 -18.98 3.19
C ALA A 101 -10.44 -20.14 2.17
N PRO A 102 -11.66 -20.70 1.91
CA PRO A 102 -11.83 -21.75 0.91
C PRO A 102 -11.52 -21.32 -0.55
N LEU A 103 -11.50 -20.02 -0.82
CA LEU A 103 -11.28 -19.45 -2.16
C LEU A 103 -9.84 -18.95 -2.37
N VAL A 104 -8.98 -18.94 -1.33
CA VAL A 104 -7.57 -18.51 -1.43
C VAL A 104 -6.80 -19.27 -2.52
N PRO A 105 -6.86 -20.62 -2.60
CA PRO A 105 -6.15 -21.36 -3.65
C PRO A 105 -6.63 -21.02 -5.07
N VAL A 106 -7.93 -20.76 -5.23
CA VAL A 106 -8.52 -20.37 -6.52
C VAL A 106 -8.03 -18.99 -6.94
N ALA A 107 -8.02 -18.03 -6.01
CA ALA A 107 -7.51 -16.69 -6.27
C ALA A 107 -6.01 -16.70 -6.65
N LEU A 108 -5.21 -17.55 -5.99
CA LEU A 108 -3.78 -17.71 -6.29
C LEU A 108 -3.56 -18.31 -7.68
N ALA A 109 -4.30 -19.35 -8.03
CA ALA A 109 -4.23 -19.96 -9.37
C ALA A 109 -4.59 -18.95 -10.48
N LEU A 110 -5.55 -18.06 -10.24
CA LEU A 110 -5.92 -17.00 -11.17
C LEU A 110 -4.91 -15.87 -11.24
N SER A 111 -4.35 -15.46 -10.09
CA SER A 111 -3.26 -14.50 -10.01
C SER A 111 -2.07 -14.96 -10.86
N ASN A 112 -1.59 -16.19 -10.66
CA ASN A 112 -0.42 -16.71 -11.37
C ASN A 112 -0.61 -16.78 -12.89
N LYS A 113 -1.83 -16.98 -13.38
CA LYS A 113 -2.14 -17.01 -14.82
C LYS A 113 -2.12 -15.63 -15.47
N LYS A 114 -2.43 -14.58 -14.73
CA LYS A 114 -2.68 -13.24 -15.29
C LYS A 114 -1.73 -12.15 -14.76
N ALA A 115 -1.01 -12.42 -13.68
CA ALA A 115 -0.09 -11.51 -12.98
C ALA A 115 -0.71 -10.14 -12.60
N ILE A 116 -1.93 -10.13 -12.05
CA ILE A 116 -2.73 -8.90 -11.82
C ILE A 116 -2.70 -8.41 -10.37
N TYR A 117 -2.54 -9.32 -9.41
CA TYR A 117 -2.69 -9.02 -7.99
C TYR A 117 -1.98 -10.07 -7.14
N SER A 118 -1.58 -9.72 -5.92
CA SER A 118 -1.16 -10.69 -4.91
C SER A 118 -2.35 -11.21 -4.12
N VAL A 119 -2.19 -12.35 -3.42
CA VAL A 119 -3.26 -12.99 -2.64
C VAL A 119 -2.88 -13.00 -1.16
N ALA A 120 -3.86 -12.73 -0.31
CA ALA A 120 -3.71 -12.79 1.14
C ALA A 120 -4.83 -13.63 1.79
N GLY A 121 -4.56 -14.17 2.97
CA GLY A 121 -5.61 -14.66 3.88
C GLY A 121 -6.34 -13.50 4.56
N GLN A 122 -7.60 -13.71 4.97
CA GLN A 122 -8.36 -12.73 5.74
C GLN A 122 -8.10 -12.78 7.25
N ASN A 123 -7.66 -13.94 7.75
CA ASN A 123 -7.33 -14.17 9.15
C ASN A 123 -6.23 -15.24 9.22
N CYS A 124 -5.50 -15.27 10.33
CA CYS A 124 -4.43 -16.22 10.57
C CYS A 124 -4.27 -16.46 12.08
N TYR A 125 -4.16 -17.72 12.47
CA TYR A 125 -3.88 -18.13 13.83
C TYR A 125 -2.37 -18.04 14.12
N ILE A 126 -1.99 -17.95 15.40
CA ILE A 126 -0.60 -17.71 15.79
C ILE A 126 0.29 -18.96 15.74
N LYS A 127 -0.30 -20.16 15.66
CA LYS A 127 0.42 -21.44 15.65
C LYS A 127 0.51 -21.99 14.23
N GLU A 128 1.63 -22.61 13.87
CA GLU A 128 1.84 -23.24 12.56
C GLU A 128 0.95 -24.48 12.34
N SER A 129 0.71 -25.28 13.39
CA SER A 129 -0.17 -26.46 13.38
C SER A 129 -0.65 -26.84 14.79
N GLY A 130 -1.67 -27.69 14.89
CA GLY A 130 -2.15 -28.25 16.16
C GLY A 130 -3.65 -28.54 16.19
N ALA A 131 -4.18 -28.85 17.37
CA ALA A 131 -5.59 -29.17 17.60
C ALA A 131 -6.46 -27.89 17.70
N PHE A 132 -6.49 -27.09 16.62
CA PHE A 132 -7.21 -25.82 16.52
C PHE A 132 -8.29 -25.89 15.45
N THR A 133 -9.37 -26.62 15.72
CA THR A 133 -10.44 -26.87 14.75
C THR A 133 -11.04 -25.57 14.23
N GLY A 134 -11.01 -25.38 12.90
CA GLY A 134 -11.57 -24.22 12.21
C GLY A 134 -10.59 -23.07 11.96
N GLU A 135 -9.39 -23.13 12.55
CA GLU A 135 -8.36 -22.10 12.36
C GLU A 135 -7.50 -22.36 11.12
N VAL A 136 -6.91 -21.29 10.57
CA VAL A 136 -5.94 -21.32 9.47
C VAL A 136 -4.61 -20.79 9.99
N SER A 137 -3.50 -21.47 9.73
CA SER A 137 -2.16 -21.08 10.20
C SER A 137 -1.36 -20.30 9.15
N PRO A 138 -0.24 -19.65 9.54
CA PRO A 138 0.64 -18.98 8.58
C PRO A 138 1.28 -19.96 7.60
N TYR A 139 1.41 -21.24 7.97
CA TYR A 139 1.96 -22.28 7.11
C TYR A 139 0.96 -22.77 6.05
N LEU A 140 -0.35 -22.64 6.30
CA LEU A 140 -1.41 -23.02 5.35
C LEU A 140 -1.70 -21.93 4.31
N LEU A 141 -1.29 -20.69 4.58
CA LEU A 141 -1.42 -19.53 3.68
C LEU A 141 -0.20 -19.42 2.77
#